data_AF-A0A661P5V5-F1
#
_entry.id   AF-A0A661P5V5-F1
#
_cell.length_a   1.000
_cell.length_b   1.000
_cell.length_c   1.000
_cell.angle_alpha   90.00
_cell.angle_beta   90.00
_cell.angle_gamma   90.00
#
_symmetry.space_group_name_H-M   'P 1'
#
loop_
_entity.id
_entity.type
_entity.pdbx_description
1 polymer ?
#
loop_
_entity_poly.entity_id
_entity_poly.type
_entity_poly.pdbx_seq_one_letter_code
_entity_poly.pdbx_strand_id
1 'polypeptide(L)'
;MACDPTAQGVAGLRVTTHTSSPREGAFMTTSPLPIKNDSSAIHDEPGEQDAASAESADVIQLYQHSKRPGWGLALRVRERDGRHDVQFEDGQLRTIAPDFMHLLLPVDRPADETRLALQNLTAMSGMAMARSERNNESETRTITLDEQVAWFLEQYADGFVADQWATKMRGAGQKKRAKAHRDPAIAQAQKLLGADQLDQLLEQLRGDEIVERALTVMRGTSLISAAQRRPLEGLDPQRYGLFGRALRDLLYGDQ
;
A
#
# COMPACT_ATOMS: atom_id res chain seq x y z
N MET A 1 35.14 -62.25 -4.32
CA MET A 1 34.34 -61.63 -5.39
C MET A 1 34.19 -60.17 -5.06
N ALA A 2 34.73 -59.33 -5.95
CA ALA A 2 34.90 -57.90 -5.81
C ALA A 2 33.61 -57.12 -6.12
N CYS A 3 33.46 -55.93 -5.57
CA CYS A 3 33.55 -54.66 -6.31
C CYS A 3 33.18 -53.46 -5.43
N ASP A 4 34.17 -52.58 -5.22
CA ASP A 4 34.05 -51.15 -4.85
C ASP A 4 33.38 -50.33 -5.96
N PRO A 5 32.84 -49.14 -5.63
CA PRO A 5 32.90 -48.02 -6.56
C PRO A 5 33.58 -46.78 -5.96
N THR A 6 34.71 -46.44 -6.59
CA THR A 6 35.53 -45.23 -6.46
C THR A 6 34.92 -44.05 -7.21
N ALA A 7 35.08 -42.85 -6.63
CA ALA A 7 34.73 -41.53 -7.16
C ALA A 7 35.69 -41.01 -8.26
N GLN A 8 35.22 -40.06 -9.10
CA GLN A 8 35.93 -38.85 -9.61
C GLN A 8 35.29 -38.36 -10.92
N GLY A 9 34.84 -37.10 -11.01
CA GLY A 9 35.51 -36.02 -11.75
C GLY A 9 34.73 -35.72 -13.06
N VAL A 10 34.66 -34.53 -13.67
CA VAL A 10 35.45 -33.29 -13.60
C VAL A 10 34.61 -32.15 -14.19
N ALA A 11 35.00 -30.92 -13.85
CA ALA A 11 34.41 -29.63 -14.20
C ALA A 11 34.44 -29.26 -15.70
N GLY A 12 33.51 -28.39 -16.09
CA GLY A 12 33.50 -27.65 -17.36
C GLY A 12 33.22 -26.17 -17.11
N LEU A 13 34.30 -25.41 -16.98
CA LEU A 13 34.37 -23.95 -16.81
C LEU A 13 33.98 -23.25 -18.12
N ARG A 14 33.08 -22.26 -18.10
CA ARG A 14 33.00 -21.23 -19.16
C ARG A 14 32.89 -19.83 -18.56
N VAL A 15 34.04 -19.17 -18.59
CA VAL A 15 34.25 -17.75 -18.39
C VAL A 15 33.72 -17.01 -19.63
N THR A 16 32.87 -16.00 -19.44
CA THR A 16 32.71 -14.93 -20.44
C THR A 16 32.86 -13.60 -19.72
N THR A 17 33.80 -12.83 -20.22
CA THR A 17 34.30 -11.55 -19.71
C THR A 17 33.34 -10.42 -20.05
N HIS A 18 33.09 -9.54 -19.06
CA HIS A 18 32.47 -8.23 -19.26
C HIS A 18 33.40 -7.29 -20.03
N THR A 19 32.90 -6.72 -21.13
CA THR A 19 33.51 -5.56 -21.79
C THR A 19 32.92 -4.29 -21.22
N SER A 20 33.82 -3.50 -20.62
CA SER A 20 33.65 -2.15 -20.11
C SER A 20 33.44 -1.14 -21.25
N SER A 21 32.59 -0.14 -21.02
CA SER A 21 32.75 1.17 -21.65
C SER A 21 32.15 2.26 -20.76
N PRO A 22 32.96 3.27 -20.37
CA PRO A 22 32.51 4.45 -19.66
C PRO A 22 32.14 5.57 -20.65
N ARG A 23 31.19 6.42 -20.27
CA ARG A 23 31.02 7.77 -20.82
C ARG A 23 30.34 8.61 -19.75
N GLU A 24 31.13 9.34 -18.96
CA GLU A 24 31.49 10.74 -19.22
C GLU A 24 30.26 11.65 -19.38
N GLY A 25 29.99 12.40 -18.30
CA GLY A 25 30.01 13.85 -18.33
C GLY A 25 28.86 14.57 -19.02
N ALA A 26 28.05 15.26 -18.22
CA ALA A 26 27.77 16.68 -18.43
C ALA A 26 27.04 17.27 -17.21
N PHE A 27 27.79 17.98 -16.39
CA PHE A 27 27.25 19.05 -15.55
C PHE A 27 26.71 20.15 -16.45
N MET A 28 25.46 20.57 -16.24
CA MET A 28 25.00 21.90 -16.64
C MET A 28 24.30 22.57 -15.47
N THR A 29 25.11 23.38 -14.79
CA THR A 29 24.73 24.57 -14.04
C THR A 29 24.18 25.62 -15.00
N THR A 30 22.97 26.15 -14.75
CA THR A 30 22.55 27.53 -15.08
C THR A 30 21.28 27.84 -14.24
N SER A 31 21.43 28.65 -13.18
CA SER A 31 21.14 30.10 -13.13
C SER A 31 19.68 30.47 -12.81
N PRO A 32 19.40 31.09 -11.66
CA PRO A 32 18.10 31.66 -11.30
C PRO A 32 18.04 33.17 -11.63
N LEU A 33 16.90 33.66 -12.11
CA LEU A 33 16.56 35.09 -12.24
C LEU A 33 15.02 35.25 -12.18
N PRO A 34 14.46 36.46 -12.00
CA PRO A 34 14.70 37.41 -10.93
C PRO A 34 13.38 37.89 -10.27
N ILE A 35 13.50 38.39 -9.05
CA ILE A 35 12.46 39.13 -8.33
C ILE A 35 12.22 40.47 -9.06
N LYS A 36 10.96 40.79 -9.36
CA LYS A 36 10.53 42.16 -9.69
C LYS A 36 9.41 42.58 -8.76
N ASN A 37 9.77 43.50 -7.87
CA ASN A 37 8.88 44.41 -7.16
C ASN A 37 8.55 45.57 -8.08
N ASP A 38 7.27 45.91 -8.21
CA ASP A 38 6.71 47.24 -8.52
C ASP A 38 5.30 47.21 -7.92
N SER A 39 5.01 47.80 -6.76
CA SER A 39 4.84 49.22 -6.46
C SER A 39 3.86 49.99 -7.36
N SER A 40 2.72 50.30 -6.75
CA SER A 40 1.88 51.51 -6.93
C SER A 40 0.76 51.46 -7.97
N ALA A 41 -0.48 51.36 -7.49
CA ALA A 41 -1.55 52.27 -7.90
C ALA A 41 -2.69 52.22 -6.87
N ILE A 42 -2.80 53.31 -6.12
CA ILE A 42 -3.92 53.66 -5.26
C ILE A 42 -5.08 54.05 -6.17
N HIS A 43 -6.22 53.37 -6.06
CA HIS A 43 -7.51 53.93 -6.46
C HIS A 43 -8.54 53.61 -5.37
N ASP A 44 -8.95 54.69 -4.72
CA ASP A 44 -10.06 54.84 -3.80
C ASP A 44 -11.31 55.10 -4.67
N GLU A 45 -12.37 54.30 -4.50
CA GLU A 45 -13.76 54.62 -4.87
C GLU A 45 -14.67 53.72 -4.00
N PRO A 46 -15.62 54.28 -3.22
CA PRO A 46 -16.52 53.55 -2.35
C PRO A 46 -17.84 53.22 -3.08
N GLY A 47 -18.35 52.01 -2.94
CA GLY A 47 -19.64 51.65 -3.52
C GLY A 47 -20.22 50.35 -3.00
N GLU A 48 -21.46 50.43 -2.53
CA GLU A 48 -22.41 49.36 -2.26
C GLU A 48 -21.93 48.11 -1.49
N GLN A 49 -22.09 48.19 -0.17
CA GLN A 49 -22.58 47.05 0.61
C GLN A 49 -24.03 46.79 0.19
N ASP A 50 -24.22 45.89 -0.78
CA ASP A 50 -25.49 45.21 -0.96
C ASP A 50 -25.36 43.75 -0.55
N ALA A 51 -26.21 43.41 0.42
CA ALA A 51 -26.37 42.11 1.00
C ALA A 51 -26.80 41.10 -0.07
N ALA A 52 -25.91 40.16 -0.37
CA ALA A 52 -26.29 38.86 -0.90
C ALA A 52 -25.45 37.79 -0.20
N SER A 53 -25.65 37.66 1.12
CA SER A 53 -25.58 36.34 1.73
C SER A 53 -26.70 35.52 1.10
N ALA A 54 -26.41 34.97 -0.08
CA ALA A 54 -27.20 33.92 -0.68
C ALA A 54 -27.20 32.80 0.36
N GLU A 55 -28.33 32.64 1.05
CA GLU A 55 -28.75 31.36 1.59
C GLU A 55 -28.45 30.33 0.50
N SER A 56 -27.42 29.51 0.71
CA SER A 56 -27.15 28.34 -0.11
C SER A 56 -28.29 27.36 0.12
N ALA A 57 -29.43 27.65 -0.51
CA ALA A 57 -30.35 26.62 -0.95
C ALA A 57 -29.46 25.62 -1.67
N ASP A 58 -29.26 24.46 -1.04
CA ASP A 58 -28.40 23.39 -1.52
C ASP A 58 -29.00 22.92 -2.84
N VAL A 59 -28.63 23.59 -3.94
CA VAL A 59 -29.07 23.25 -5.28
C VAL A 59 -28.47 21.88 -5.51
N ILE A 60 -29.32 20.87 -5.48
CA ILE A 60 -28.89 19.49 -5.59
C ILE A 60 -28.31 19.31 -7.00
N GLN A 61 -26.99 19.44 -7.08
CA GLN A 61 -26.25 19.42 -8.33
C GLN A 61 -25.96 17.98 -8.73
N LEU A 62 -26.29 17.64 -9.98
CA LEU A 62 -25.88 16.38 -10.59
C LEU A 62 -24.48 16.53 -11.18
N TYR A 63 -23.70 15.46 -11.05
CA TYR A 63 -22.32 15.39 -11.53
C TYR A 63 -22.15 14.26 -12.55
N GLN A 64 -21.14 14.36 -13.41
CA GLN A 64 -20.68 13.26 -14.25
C GLN A 64 -19.16 13.15 -14.18
N HIS A 65 -18.65 11.93 -14.15
CA HIS A 65 -17.21 11.70 -14.10
C HIS A 65 -16.57 11.85 -15.48
N SER A 66 -15.67 12.82 -15.65
CA SER A 66 -15.04 13.18 -16.93
C SER A 66 -14.31 12.03 -17.63
N LYS A 67 -13.55 11.21 -16.88
CA LYS A 67 -12.81 10.06 -17.44
C LYS A 67 -13.60 8.75 -17.52
N ARG A 68 -14.82 8.72 -16.99
CA ARG A 68 -15.64 7.51 -16.83
C ARG A 68 -17.12 7.85 -17.08
N PRO A 69 -17.47 8.33 -18.29
CA PRO A 69 -18.84 8.74 -18.58
C PRO A 69 -19.84 7.57 -18.48
N GLY A 70 -19.37 6.33 -18.64
CA GLY A 70 -20.19 5.12 -18.50
C GLY A 70 -20.68 4.81 -17.08
N TRP A 71 -20.26 5.57 -16.06
CA TRP A 71 -20.85 5.49 -14.71
C TRP A 71 -22.19 6.23 -14.59
N GLY A 72 -22.55 7.02 -15.61
CA GLY A 72 -23.78 7.81 -15.63
C GLY A 72 -23.71 9.08 -14.78
N LEU A 73 -24.88 9.59 -14.41
CA LEU A 73 -25.02 10.73 -13.51
C LEU A 73 -24.75 10.34 -12.06
N ALA A 74 -24.38 11.34 -11.27
CA ALA A 74 -23.98 11.15 -9.90
C ALA A 74 -24.61 12.21 -8.99
N LEU A 75 -25.01 11.78 -7.80
CA LEU A 75 -25.49 12.62 -6.72
C LEU A 75 -24.50 12.57 -5.57
N ARG A 76 -24.08 13.74 -5.07
CA ARG A 76 -23.28 13.81 -3.84
C ARG A 76 -24.19 13.54 -2.65
N VAL A 77 -23.87 12.51 -1.88
CA VAL A 77 -24.73 12.02 -0.79
C VAL A 77 -24.20 12.42 0.58
N ARG A 78 -22.87 12.45 0.75
CA ARG A 78 -22.22 12.77 2.02
C ARG A 78 -20.83 13.35 1.80
N GLU A 79 -20.37 14.13 2.76
CA GLU A 79 -18.98 14.57 2.89
C GLU A 79 -18.44 14.19 4.26
N ARG A 80 -17.24 13.60 4.31
CA ARG A 80 -16.53 13.23 5.55
C ARG A 80 -15.02 13.35 5.35
N ASP A 81 -14.34 14.05 6.26
CA ASP A 81 -12.88 14.24 6.22
C ASP A 81 -12.35 14.77 4.87
N GLY A 82 -13.11 15.68 4.25
CA GLY A 82 -12.82 16.23 2.92
C GLY A 82 -13.03 15.27 1.76
N ARG A 83 -13.52 14.04 2.02
CA ARG A 83 -13.90 13.08 0.98
C ARG A 83 -15.39 13.16 0.73
N HIS A 84 -15.79 12.97 -0.53
CA HIS A 84 -17.19 13.04 -0.94
C HIS A 84 -17.68 11.66 -1.36
N ASP A 85 -18.73 11.17 -0.71
CA ASP A 85 -19.43 9.97 -1.14
C ASP A 85 -20.47 10.35 -2.19
N VAL A 86 -20.33 9.75 -3.36
CA VAL A 86 -21.12 10.06 -4.54
C VAL A 86 -21.81 8.79 -5.02
N GLN A 87 -23.13 8.83 -5.15
CA GLN A 87 -23.95 7.76 -5.70
C GLN A 87 -24.08 7.94 -7.21
N PHE A 88 -23.67 6.94 -7.97
CA PHE A 88 -23.79 6.94 -9.43
C PHE A 88 -25.02 6.14 -9.90
N GLU A 89 -25.49 6.40 -11.12
CA GLU A 89 -26.58 5.67 -11.78
C GLU A 89 -26.25 4.18 -12.01
N ASP A 90 -24.96 3.83 -12.06
CA ASP A 90 -24.50 2.44 -12.13
C ASP A 90 -24.78 1.63 -10.84
N GLY A 91 -25.33 2.27 -9.80
CA GLY A 91 -25.64 1.65 -8.52
C GLY A 91 -24.50 1.66 -7.52
N GLN A 92 -23.32 2.16 -7.88
CA GLN A 92 -22.16 2.17 -7.00
C GLN A 92 -22.04 3.48 -6.24
N LEU A 93 -21.89 3.35 -4.91
CA LEU A 93 -21.45 4.43 -4.05
C LEU A 93 -19.92 4.48 -4.08
N ARG A 94 -19.36 5.64 -4.40
CA ARG A 94 -17.91 5.85 -4.51
C ARG A 94 -17.49 7.02 -3.64
N THR A 95 -16.46 6.80 -2.82
CA THR A 95 -15.78 7.87 -2.09
C THR A 95 -14.71 8.49 -2.98
N ILE A 96 -14.84 9.79 -3.26
CA ILE A 96 -13.90 10.55 -4.07
C ILE A 96 -13.10 11.47 -3.14
N ALA A 97 -11.78 11.38 -3.21
CA ALA A 97 -10.89 12.21 -2.40
C ALA A 97 -10.85 13.66 -2.93
N PRO A 98 -10.48 14.65 -2.11
CA PRO A 98 -10.54 16.06 -2.50
C PRO A 98 -9.70 16.36 -3.76
N ASP A 99 -8.51 15.76 -3.87
CA ASP A 99 -7.62 15.90 -5.03
C ASP A 99 -8.26 15.47 -6.36
N PHE A 100 -9.30 14.65 -6.32
CA PHE A 100 -9.99 14.11 -7.51
C PHE A 100 -11.35 14.78 -7.78
N MET A 101 -11.75 15.79 -7.01
CA MET A 101 -13.01 16.51 -7.22
C MET A 101 -13.13 17.17 -8.60
N HIS A 102 -12.00 17.63 -9.15
CA HIS A 102 -11.95 18.21 -10.50
C HIS A 102 -12.38 17.24 -11.61
N LEU A 103 -12.50 15.94 -11.33
CA LEU A 103 -12.99 14.94 -12.28
C LEU A 103 -14.52 14.82 -12.31
N LEU A 104 -15.22 15.37 -11.30
CA LEU A 104 -16.68 15.43 -11.25
C LEU A 104 -17.15 16.76 -11.82
N LEU A 105 -17.66 16.71 -13.05
CA LEU A 105 -18.15 17.90 -13.73
C LEU A 105 -19.64 18.07 -13.41
N PRO A 106 -20.09 19.27 -13.02
CA PRO A 106 -21.51 19.56 -12.88
C PRO A 106 -22.19 19.42 -14.24
N VAL A 107 -23.34 18.76 -14.26
CA VAL A 107 -24.16 18.62 -15.47
C VAL A 107 -25.42 19.45 -15.29
N ASP A 108 -25.64 20.38 -16.22
CA ASP A 108 -26.91 21.08 -16.34
C ASP A 108 -27.82 20.31 -17.30
N ARG A 109 -29.05 20.05 -16.87
CA ARG A 109 -30.06 19.29 -17.63
C ARG A 109 -31.43 19.92 -17.45
N PRO A 110 -32.35 19.70 -18.40
CA PRO A 110 -33.73 20.13 -18.27
C PRO A 110 -34.32 19.67 -16.93
N ALA A 111 -35.07 20.55 -16.27
CA ALA A 111 -35.56 20.33 -14.91
C ALA A 111 -36.32 19.00 -14.74
N ASP A 112 -37.06 18.57 -15.76
CA ASP A 112 -37.82 17.32 -15.75
C ASP A 112 -36.92 16.08 -15.68
N GLU A 113 -35.82 16.05 -16.43
CA GLU A 113 -34.85 14.96 -16.41
C GLU A 113 -34.04 14.95 -15.11
N THR A 114 -33.63 16.13 -14.65
CA THR A 114 -32.91 16.32 -13.38
C THR A 114 -33.73 15.79 -12.21
N ARG A 115 -35.03 16.08 -12.20
CA ARG A 115 -35.94 15.61 -11.14
C ARG A 115 -36.08 14.09 -11.12
N LEU A 116 -36.19 13.45 -12.28
CA LEU A 116 -36.27 11.99 -12.39
C LEU A 116 -34.97 11.31 -11.95
N ALA A 117 -33.83 11.80 -12.45
CA ALA A 117 -32.51 11.31 -12.06
C ALA A 117 -32.29 11.45 -10.54
N LEU A 118 -32.69 12.59 -9.97
CA LEU A 118 -32.58 12.85 -8.55
C LEU A 118 -33.43 11.88 -7.70
N GLN A 119 -34.68 11.64 -8.09
CA GLN A 119 -35.55 10.67 -7.40
C GLN A 119 -34.94 9.27 -7.39
N ASN A 120 -34.42 8.81 -8.54
CA ASN A 120 -33.79 7.50 -8.66
C ASN A 120 -32.51 7.40 -7.81
N LEU A 121 -31.63 8.40 -7.91
CA LEU A 121 -30.37 8.42 -7.18
C LEU A 121 -30.58 8.53 -5.67
N THR A 122 -31.59 9.27 -5.21
CA THR A 122 -31.94 9.40 -3.78
C THR A 122 -32.48 8.09 -3.22
N ALA A 123 -33.31 7.37 -3.99
CA ALA A 123 -33.79 6.05 -3.58
C ALA A 123 -32.65 5.03 -3.49
N MET A 124 -31.70 5.09 -4.43
CA MET A 124 -30.52 4.22 -4.44
C MET A 124 -29.53 4.55 -3.33
N SER A 125 -29.32 5.83 -3.04
CA SER A 125 -28.40 6.27 -1.99
C SER A 125 -28.86 5.82 -0.62
N GLY A 126 -30.16 5.87 -0.30
CA GLY A 126 -30.65 5.37 0.99
C GLY A 126 -30.27 3.91 1.26
N MET A 127 -30.39 3.04 0.24
CA MET A 127 -30.00 1.63 0.35
C MET A 127 -28.48 1.42 0.38
N ALA A 128 -27.73 2.15 -0.46
CA ALA A 128 -26.28 2.04 -0.52
C ALA A 128 -25.61 2.54 0.78
N MET A 129 -26.15 3.61 1.37
CA MET A 129 -25.68 4.16 2.64
C MET A 129 -25.96 3.22 3.81
N ALA A 130 -27.16 2.65 3.89
CA ALA A 130 -27.49 1.66 4.92
C ALA A 130 -26.63 0.37 4.83
N ARG A 131 -26.11 0.05 3.64
CA ARG A 131 -25.15 -1.04 3.44
C ARG A 131 -23.73 -0.64 3.82
N SER A 132 -23.31 0.57 3.45
CA SER A 132 -22.01 1.13 3.83
C SER A 132 -21.90 1.27 5.35
N GLU A 133 -22.94 1.77 6.02
CA GLU A 133 -23.00 1.91 7.47
C GLU A 133 -22.94 0.56 8.19
N ARG A 134 -23.65 -0.47 7.72
CA ARG A 134 -23.49 -1.83 8.28
C ARG A 134 -22.09 -2.39 8.14
N ASN A 135 -21.38 -2.05 7.06
CA ASN A 135 -19.97 -2.43 6.90
C ASN A 135 -19.06 -1.59 7.80
N ASN A 136 -19.36 -0.31 8.02
CA ASN A 136 -18.54 0.62 8.78
C ASN A 136 -18.77 0.50 10.31
N GLU A 137 -19.95 0.06 10.74
CA GLU A 137 -20.28 -0.21 12.14
C GLU A 137 -19.56 -1.46 12.67
N SER A 138 -18.93 -2.24 11.78
CA SER A 138 -17.94 -3.25 12.17
C SER A 138 -16.57 -2.66 12.54
N GLU A 139 -16.33 -1.36 12.32
CA GLU A 139 -15.17 -0.67 12.85
C GLU A 139 -15.39 -0.29 14.32
N THR A 140 -14.68 -1.03 15.18
CA THR A 140 -14.24 -0.69 16.54
C THR A 140 -15.23 -0.83 17.70
N ARG A 141 -15.78 -2.04 17.90
CA ARG A 141 -15.78 -2.55 19.29
C ARG A 141 -14.34 -2.90 19.62
N THR A 142 -13.69 -2.11 20.46
CA THR A 142 -12.37 -2.45 21.00
C THR A 142 -12.53 -3.69 21.88
N ILE A 143 -12.20 -4.86 21.33
CA ILE A 143 -12.21 -6.13 22.06
C ILE A 143 -11.08 -6.07 23.09
N THR A 144 -11.42 -6.26 24.36
CA THR A 144 -10.45 -6.32 25.47
C THR A 144 -9.50 -7.51 25.29
N LEU A 145 -8.34 -7.49 25.96
CA LEU A 145 -7.40 -8.62 25.90
C LEU A 145 -8.06 -9.93 26.38
N ASP A 146 -8.85 -9.87 27.46
CA ASP A 146 -9.53 -11.04 28.02
C ASP A 146 -10.55 -11.62 27.04
N GLU A 147 -11.32 -10.76 26.34
CA GLU A 147 -12.23 -11.20 25.28
C GLU A 147 -11.47 -11.82 24.09
N GLN A 148 -10.29 -11.29 23.71
CA GLN A 148 -9.45 -11.88 22.67
C GLN A 148 -8.91 -13.25 23.07
N VAL A 149 -8.47 -13.40 24.33
CA VAL A 149 -8.00 -14.68 24.88
C VAL A 149 -9.15 -15.68 24.97
N ALA A 150 -10.32 -15.27 25.45
CA ALA A 150 -11.49 -16.13 25.53
C ALA A 150 -11.92 -16.63 24.14
N TRP A 151 -11.99 -15.72 23.15
CA TRP A 151 -12.27 -16.09 21.77
C TRP A 151 -11.20 -17.03 21.18
N PHE A 152 -9.92 -16.76 21.48
CA PHE A 152 -8.82 -17.63 21.03
C PHE A 152 -8.93 -19.04 21.62
N LEU A 153 -9.23 -19.17 22.90
CA LEU A 153 -9.41 -20.47 23.57
C LEU A 153 -10.69 -21.19 23.14
N GLU A 154 -11.74 -20.46 22.78
CA GLU A 154 -12.95 -21.03 22.15
C GLU A 154 -12.62 -21.67 20.79
N GLN A 155 -11.77 -21.02 19.99
CA GLN A 155 -11.32 -21.56 18.70
C GLN A 155 -10.24 -22.64 18.84
N TYR A 156 -9.42 -22.57 19.89
CA TYR A 156 -8.28 -23.44 20.13
C TYR A 156 -8.22 -23.84 21.61
N ALA A 157 -8.91 -24.93 21.99
CA ALA A 157 -9.05 -25.34 23.38
C ALA A 157 -7.70 -25.52 24.12
N ASP A 158 -6.70 -26.11 23.45
CA ASP A 158 -5.33 -26.27 23.98
C ASP A 158 -4.40 -25.09 23.63
N GLY A 159 -4.98 -23.96 23.25
CA GLY A 159 -4.29 -22.74 22.85
C GLY A 159 -3.27 -22.96 21.74
N PHE A 160 -2.03 -22.52 21.98
CA PHE A 160 -0.92 -22.63 21.01
C PHE A 160 -0.39 -24.06 20.81
N VAL A 161 -0.79 -25.00 21.67
CA VAL A 161 -0.40 -26.42 21.56
C VAL A 161 -1.42 -27.22 20.73
N ALA A 162 -2.62 -26.68 20.52
CA ALA A 162 -3.67 -27.33 19.75
C ALA A 162 -3.18 -27.71 18.34
N ASP A 163 -3.40 -28.95 17.91
CA ASP A 163 -2.98 -29.46 16.60
C ASP A 163 -3.54 -28.61 15.45
N GLN A 164 -4.77 -28.10 15.61
CA GLN A 164 -5.39 -27.21 14.63
C GLN A 164 -4.64 -25.88 14.50
N TRP A 165 -4.18 -25.33 15.62
CA TRP A 165 -3.37 -24.10 15.63
C TRP A 165 -2.00 -24.36 15.01
N ALA A 166 -1.32 -25.45 15.42
CA ALA A 166 -0.02 -25.83 14.87
C ALA A 166 -0.11 -26.08 13.35
N THR A 167 -1.15 -26.77 12.89
CA THR A 167 -1.36 -27.01 11.46
C THR A 167 -1.58 -25.71 10.70
N LYS A 168 -2.45 -24.83 11.20
CA LYS A 168 -2.84 -23.59 10.50
C LYS A 168 -1.78 -22.49 10.54
N MET A 169 -1.13 -22.30 11.69
CA MET A 169 -0.19 -21.20 11.93
C MET A 169 1.26 -21.63 11.82
N ARG A 170 1.62 -22.84 12.25
CA ARG A 170 3.01 -23.34 12.18
C ARG A 170 3.26 -24.12 10.90
N GLY A 171 2.23 -24.72 10.30
CA GLY A 171 2.33 -25.55 9.11
C GLY A 171 2.67 -27.01 9.41
N ALA A 172 2.46 -27.46 10.66
CA ALA A 172 2.72 -28.85 11.06
C ALA A 172 1.93 -29.84 10.20
N GLY A 173 2.59 -30.88 9.69
CA GLY A 173 1.97 -31.93 8.87
C GLY A 173 1.53 -31.52 7.46
N GLN A 174 1.76 -30.28 7.03
CA GLN A 174 1.31 -29.79 5.72
C GLN A 174 2.33 -30.07 4.61
N LYS A 175 1.88 -30.69 3.51
CA LYS A 175 2.73 -30.94 2.33
C LYS A 175 3.08 -29.68 1.54
N LYS A 176 2.20 -28.67 1.59
CA LYS A 176 2.38 -27.40 0.87
C LYS A 176 2.56 -26.26 1.87
N ARG A 177 3.57 -25.43 1.61
CA ARG A 177 3.83 -24.22 2.41
C ARG A 177 2.84 -23.12 2.03
N ALA A 178 2.11 -22.59 3.03
CA ALA A 178 1.40 -21.32 2.90
C ALA A 178 2.23 -20.17 3.48
N LYS A 179 1.96 -18.93 3.04
CA LYS A 179 2.64 -17.72 3.55
C LYS A 179 2.35 -17.43 5.02
N ALA A 180 1.26 -17.98 5.55
CA ALA A 180 0.89 -17.86 6.95
C ALA A 180 1.72 -18.79 7.86
N HIS A 181 2.29 -19.87 7.33
CA HIS A 181 3.02 -20.86 8.11
C HIS A 181 4.34 -20.27 8.63
N ARG A 182 4.50 -20.21 9.96
CA ARG A 182 5.65 -19.59 10.62
C ARG A 182 6.90 -20.44 10.56
N ASP A 183 6.84 -21.74 10.81
CA ASP A 183 8.05 -22.56 10.93
C ASP A 183 8.80 -22.68 9.60
N PRO A 184 8.15 -22.89 8.44
CA PRO A 184 8.84 -22.83 7.15
C PRO A 184 9.46 -21.47 6.84
N ALA A 185 8.86 -20.38 7.31
CA ALA A 185 9.42 -19.04 7.16
C ALA A 185 10.64 -18.84 8.06
N ILE A 186 10.60 -19.30 9.31
CA ILE A 186 11.72 -19.28 10.25
C ILE A 186 12.89 -20.10 9.70
N ALA A 187 12.63 -21.33 9.24
CA ALA A 187 13.66 -22.19 8.65
C ALA A 187 14.31 -21.53 7.41
N GLN A 188 13.51 -20.86 6.57
CA GLN A 188 14.06 -20.11 5.44
C GLN A 188 14.89 -18.90 5.89
N ALA A 189 14.44 -18.17 6.90
CA ALA A 189 15.17 -17.02 7.45
C ALA A 189 16.51 -17.46 8.02
N GLN A 190 16.54 -18.52 8.84
CA GLN A 190 17.77 -19.10 9.38
C GLN A 190 18.73 -19.56 8.27
N LYS A 191 18.20 -20.16 7.21
CA LYS A 191 19.02 -20.61 6.06
C LYS A 191 19.65 -19.45 5.29
N LEU A 192 18.90 -18.38 5.04
CA LEU A 192 19.36 -17.27 4.18
C LEU A 192 20.10 -16.18 4.93
N LEU A 193 19.69 -15.92 6.17
CA LEU A 193 20.14 -14.82 7.02
C LEU A 193 20.84 -15.33 8.27
N GLY A 194 21.38 -16.56 8.26
CA GLY A 194 22.19 -17.10 9.35
C GLY A 194 23.43 -16.25 9.62
N ALA A 195 23.93 -16.22 10.86
CA ALA A 195 25.09 -15.41 11.26
C ALA A 195 26.31 -15.62 10.33
N ASP A 196 26.73 -16.86 10.15
CA ASP A 196 27.87 -17.20 9.26
C ASP A 196 27.65 -16.74 7.82
N GLN A 197 26.41 -16.81 7.33
CA GLN A 197 26.06 -16.40 5.96
C GLN A 197 26.12 -14.89 5.81
N LEU A 198 25.62 -14.14 6.80
CA LEU A 198 25.67 -12.68 6.80
C LEU A 198 27.11 -12.18 6.94
N ASP A 199 27.88 -12.77 7.86
CA ASP A 199 29.28 -12.39 8.09
C ASP A 199 30.11 -12.63 6.82
N GLN A 200 29.94 -13.78 6.16
CA GLN A 200 30.61 -14.08 4.88
C GLN A 200 30.24 -13.06 3.77
N LEU A 201 28.97 -12.69 3.63
CA LEU A 201 28.55 -11.72 2.62
C LEU A 201 29.05 -10.31 2.91
N LEU A 202 29.12 -9.94 4.19
CA LEU A 202 29.67 -8.64 4.63
C LEU A 202 31.17 -8.55 4.36
N GLU A 203 31.94 -9.61 4.63
CA GLU A 203 33.37 -9.69 4.31
C GLU A 203 33.63 -9.56 2.80
N GLN A 204 32.78 -10.17 1.98
CA GLN A 204 32.86 -10.09 0.52
C GLN A 204 32.28 -8.80 -0.06
N LEU A 205 31.79 -7.88 0.78
CA LEU A 205 31.11 -6.64 0.37
C LEU A 205 29.90 -6.87 -0.56
N ARG A 206 29.23 -8.01 -0.44
CA ARG A 206 28.08 -8.42 -1.27
C ARG A 206 26.75 -7.98 -0.65
N GLY A 207 26.65 -6.68 -0.38
CA GLY A 207 25.49 -6.10 0.29
C GLY A 207 24.18 -6.22 -0.50
N ASP A 208 24.26 -6.23 -1.83
CA ASP A 208 23.14 -6.46 -2.74
C ASP A 208 22.49 -7.82 -2.49
N GLU A 209 23.30 -8.87 -2.31
CA GLU A 209 22.78 -10.21 -2.01
C GLU A 209 22.12 -10.26 -0.62
N ILE A 210 22.65 -9.52 0.36
CA ILE A 210 22.04 -9.44 1.69
C ILE A 210 20.64 -8.82 1.59
N VAL A 211 20.48 -7.73 0.83
CA VAL A 211 19.18 -7.08 0.60
C VAL A 211 18.21 -8.04 -0.09
N GLU A 212 18.63 -8.72 -1.16
CA GLU A 212 17.76 -9.67 -1.87
C GLU A 212 17.38 -10.89 -1.02
N ARG A 213 18.29 -11.40 -0.19
CA ARG A 213 17.99 -12.49 0.76
C ARG A 213 16.96 -12.04 1.80
N ALA A 214 17.10 -10.83 2.34
CA ALA A 214 16.13 -10.26 3.28
C ALA A 214 14.75 -10.06 2.63
N LEU A 215 14.71 -9.50 1.42
CA LEU A 215 13.48 -9.35 0.62
C LEU A 215 12.83 -10.71 0.32
N THR A 216 13.63 -11.72 0.01
CA THR A 216 13.16 -13.09 -0.26
C THR A 216 12.45 -13.67 0.96
N VAL A 217 13.03 -13.54 2.16
CA VAL A 217 12.39 -13.95 3.42
C VAL A 217 11.08 -13.20 3.61
N MET A 218 11.09 -11.87 3.50
CA MET A 218 9.90 -11.04 3.74
C MET A 218 8.76 -11.33 2.75
N ARG A 219 9.05 -11.52 1.45
CA ARG A 219 8.07 -11.90 0.42
C ARG A 219 7.45 -13.28 0.67
N GLY A 220 8.18 -14.15 1.36
CA GLY A 220 7.76 -15.49 1.75
C GLY A 220 6.84 -15.55 2.98
N THR A 221 6.51 -14.41 3.58
CA THR A 221 5.63 -14.32 4.76
C THR A 221 4.41 -13.43 4.52
N SER A 222 3.40 -13.57 5.38
CA SER A 222 2.28 -12.62 5.49
C SER A 222 2.47 -11.52 6.54
N LEU A 223 3.66 -11.42 7.15
CA LEU A 223 3.90 -10.49 8.28
C LEU A 223 4.05 -9.03 7.84
N ILE A 224 4.53 -8.81 6.62
CA ILE A 224 4.86 -7.48 6.10
C ILE A 224 4.10 -7.27 4.80
N SER A 225 3.44 -6.13 4.68
CA SER A 225 2.72 -5.73 3.46
C SER A 225 3.67 -5.38 2.31
N ALA A 226 3.16 -5.32 1.08
CA ALA A 226 3.97 -4.86 -0.05
C ALA A 226 4.45 -3.41 0.12
N ALA A 227 3.61 -2.54 0.68
CA ALA A 227 3.95 -1.14 0.92
C ALA A 227 5.14 -0.99 1.88
N GLN A 228 5.20 -1.81 2.93
CA GLN A 228 6.32 -1.82 3.88
C GLN A 228 7.62 -2.38 3.30
N ARG A 229 7.56 -3.22 2.25
CA ARG A 229 8.76 -3.76 1.58
C ARG A 229 9.36 -2.82 0.55
N ARG A 230 8.55 -1.98 -0.09
CA ARG A 230 8.99 -1.08 -1.17
C ARG A 230 10.21 -0.21 -0.85
N PRO A 231 10.33 0.39 0.36
CA PRO A 231 11.51 1.18 0.70
C PRO A 231 12.81 0.37 0.65
N LEU A 232 12.77 -0.93 0.96
CA LEU A 232 13.94 -1.80 0.87
C LEU A 232 14.22 -2.23 -0.57
N GLU A 233 13.19 -2.44 -1.39
CA GLU A 233 13.34 -2.74 -2.83
C GLU A 233 13.98 -1.57 -3.60
N GLY A 234 13.71 -0.34 -3.16
CA GLY A 234 14.30 0.89 -3.72
C GLY A 234 15.49 1.42 -2.93
N LEU A 235 16.13 0.60 -2.09
CA LEU A 235 17.27 1.04 -1.29
C LEU A 235 18.44 1.42 -2.21
N ASP A 236 19.08 2.55 -1.94
CA ASP A 236 20.28 2.99 -2.65
C ASP A 236 21.41 1.93 -2.51
N PRO A 237 22.04 1.47 -3.61
CA PRO A 237 23.17 0.54 -3.57
C PRO A 237 24.31 0.97 -2.64
N GLN A 238 24.54 2.28 -2.46
CA GLN A 238 25.55 2.78 -1.53
C GLN A 238 25.24 2.44 -0.06
N ARG A 239 23.97 2.15 0.25
CA ARG A 239 23.49 1.82 1.60
C ARG A 239 23.42 0.32 1.86
N TYR A 240 23.68 -0.54 0.88
CA TYR A 240 23.55 -1.98 1.04
C TYR A 240 24.46 -2.55 2.13
N GLY A 241 25.73 -2.09 2.20
CA GLY A 241 26.65 -2.51 3.25
C GLY A 241 26.20 -2.08 4.66
N LEU A 242 25.67 -0.86 4.79
CA LEU A 242 25.14 -0.34 6.05
C LEU A 242 23.89 -1.11 6.49
N PHE A 243 22.99 -1.39 5.55
CA PHE A 243 21.81 -2.23 5.80
C PHE A 243 22.23 -3.63 6.26
N GLY A 244 23.20 -4.26 5.60
CA GLY A 244 23.66 -5.60 5.95
C GLY A 244 24.22 -5.68 7.38
N ARG A 245 25.02 -4.68 7.79
CA ARG A 245 25.54 -4.60 9.17
C ARG A 245 24.41 -4.41 10.18
N ALA A 246 23.52 -3.46 9.93
CA ALA A 246 22.37 -3.22 10.80
C ALA A 246 21.46 -4.46 10.93
N LEU A 247 21.27 -5.21 9.84
CA LEU A 247 20.50 -6.45 9.86
C LEU A 247 21.20 -7.54 10.68
N ARG A 248 22.52 -7.69 10.52
CA ARG A 248 23.33 -8.64 11.29
C ARG A 248 23.29 -8.34 12.78
N ASP A 249 23.50 -7.08 13.15
CA ASP A 249 23.48 -6.63 14.54
C ASP A 249 22.08 -6.76 15.15
N LEU A 250 21.01 -6.50 14.38
CA LEU A 250 19.63 -6.71 14.83
C LEU A 250 19.32 -8.19 15.13
N LEU A 251 19.86 -9.13 14.34
CA LEU A 251 19.55 -10.55 14.45
C LEU A 251 20.45 -11.31 15.42
N TYR A 252 21.71 -10.88 15.54
CA TYR A 252 22.77 -11.62 16.25
C TYR A 252 23.69 -10.74 17.11
N GLY A 253 23.43 -9.44 17.20
CA GLY A 253 24.16 -8.57 18.11
C GLY A 253 23.77 -8.84 19.56
N ASP A 254 24.71 -8.62 20.48
CA ASP A 254 24.42 -8.60 21.91
C ASP A 254 23.55 -7.35 22.19
N GLN A 255 22.32 -7.57 22.68
CA GLN A 255 21.38 -6.53 23.11
C GLN A 255 21.61 -6.17 24.58
#